data_AF-R7ZG26-F1
#
_entry.id   AF-R7ZG26-F1
#
_cell.length_a   1.000
_cell.length_b   1.000
_cell.length_c   1.000
_cell.angle_alpha   90.00
_cell.angle_beta   90.00
_cell.angle_gamma   90.00
#
_symmetry.space_group_name_H-M   'P 1'
#
loop_
_entity.id
_entity.type
_entity.pdbx_description
1 polymer ?
#
loop_
_entity_poly.entity_id
_entity_poly.type
_entity_poly.pdbx_seq_one_letter_code
_entity_poly.pdbx_strand_id
1 'polypeptide(L)'
;MDTFFGKYISFAITISIPVYIFYSTMSAKILNRTMPYFLKLGLSRMQYMCNVGLFFIVCSISGALIIACTHKLITFFYNLLDVKDIIIIHPILLFDGSPSFLQTIVLDSMLLLFFLISGLLLNVVFYRLGTLGGYSFIGLLALIPIVMVIFEWYIPLYNLLSEASVYVLLSSLLGFSILLYAGITCAMHKASAIPA
;
A
#
# COMPACT_ATOMS: atom_id res chain seq x y z
N MET A 1 35.12 -21.14 -5.30
CA MET A 1 34.66 -21.08 -6.69
C MET A 1 33.87 -22.35 -6.93
N ASP A 2 32.63 -22.41 -6.44
CA ASP A 2 31.80 -23.60 -6.60
C ASP A 2 30.53 -23.23 -7.35
N THR A 3 30.47 -23.76 -8.57
CA THR A 3 29.37 -23.65 -9.53
C THR A 3 28.56 -24.94 -9.41
N PHE A 4 27.25 -24.82 -9.15
CA PHE A 4 26.36 -25.98 -9.31
C PHE A 4 25.24 -25.80 -10.33
N PHE A 5 25.00 -24.60 -10.88
CA PHE A 5 24.04 -24.42 -11.98
C PHE A 5 24.31 -23.29 -12.99
N GLY A 6 25.57 -22.94 -13.29
CA GLY A 6 25.98 -22.27 -14.56
C GLY A 6 25.21 -21.01 -15.02
N LYS A 7 24.42 -20.40 -14.16
CA LYS A 7 23.56 -19.25 -14.40
C LYS A 7 23.73 -18.38 -13.16
N TYR A 8 24.05 -17.10 -13.34
CA TYR A 8 24.06 -16.15 -12.22
C TYR A 8 22.68 -16.21 -11.57
N ILE A 9 22.56 -16.90 -10.44
CA ILE A 9 21.33 -16.90 -9.65
C ILE A 9 21.36 -15.54 -8.96
N SER A 10 20.96 -14.50 -9.67
CA SER A 10 20.71 -13.22 -9.06
C SER A 10 19.55 -13.42 -8.10
N PHE A 11 19.86 -13.51 -6.80
CA PHE A 11 18.84 -13.62 -5.78
C PHE A 11 18.22 -12.25 -5.63
N ALA A 12 17.04 -12.06 -6.24
CA ALA A 12 16.25 -10.87 -6.04
C ALA A 12 15.48 -11.00 -4.72
N ILE A 13 15.85 -10.22 -3.71
CA ILE A 13 15.14 -10.19 -2.44
C ILE A 13 14.18 -8.98 -2.47
N THR A 14 12.89 -9.25 -2.59
CA THR A 14 11.85 -8.21 -2.67
C THR A 14 11.06 -8.15 -1.35
N ILE A 15 11.59 -7.41 -0.38
CA ILE A 15 11.01 -7.31 0.98
C ILE A 15 9.75 -6.41 0.99
N SER A 16 9.66 -5.47 0.05
CA SER A 16 8.62 -4.47 -0.03
C SER A 16 7.24 -5.05 -0.38
N ILE A 17 7.16 -5.91 -1.40
CA ILE A 17 5.89 -6.45 -1.92
C ILE A 17 5.08 -7.22 -0.86
N PRO A 18 5.65 -8.21 -0.13
CA PRO A 18 4.91 -8.94 0.89
C PRO A 18 4.38 -8.04 2.01
N VAL A 19 5.12 -7.00 2.36
CA VAL A 19 4.70 -6.04 3.41
C VAL A 19 3.51 -5.23 2.93
N TYR A 20 3.49 -4.75 1.68
CA TYR A 20 2.34 -4.03 1.14
C TYR A 20 1.06 -4.89 1.09
N ILE A 21 1.20 -6.16 0.72
CA ILE A 21 0.08 -7.13 0.73
C ILE A 21 -0.42 -7.37 2.16
N PHE A 22 0.49 -7.53 3.12
CA PHE A 22 0.13 -7.69 4.52
C PHE A 22 -0.67 -6.49 5.05
N TYR A 23 -0.21 -5.26 4.77
CA TYR A 23 -0.89 -4.04 5.19
C TYR A 23 -2.30 -3.92 4.57
N SER A 24 -2.43 -4.21 3.27
CA SER A 24 -3.74 -4.21 2.59
C SER A 24 -4.71 -5.24 3.21
N THR A 25 -4.26 -6.48 3.41
CA THR A 25 -5.10 -7.55 3.98
C THR A 25 -5.45 -7.34 5.45
N MET A 26 -4.55 -6.72 6.23
CA MET A 26 -4.82 -6.33 7.61
C MET A 26 -5.94 -5.29 7.67
N SER A 27 -5.86 -4.25 6.84
CA SER A 27 -6.90 -3.21 6.75
C SER A 27 -8.24 -3.77 6.27
N ALA A 28 -8.22 -4.73 5.35
CA ALA A 28 -9.40 -5.43 4.84
C ALA A 28 -10.20 -6.21 5.90
N LYS A 29 -9.64 -6.45 7.10
CA LYS A 29 -10.30 -7.17 8.20
C LYS A 29 -10.65 -6.30 9.41
N ILE A 30 -10.09 -5.11 9.52
CA ILE A 30 -10.21 -4.24 10.69
C ILE A 30 -11.66 -3.83 10.97
N LEU A 31 -12.39 -3.36 9.95
CA LEU A 31 -13.72 -2.78 10.11
C LEU A 31 -14.73 -3.82 10.63
N ASN A 32 -14.84 -4.95 9.93
CA ASN A 32 -15.79 -6.02 10.26
C ASN A 32 -15.65 -6.56 11.70
N ARG A 33 -14.43 -6.59 12.25
CA ARG A 33 -14.18 -7.10 13.61
C ARG A 33 -14.32 -6.04 14.69
N THR A 34 -13.83 -4.83 14.42
CA THR A 34 -13.65 -3.82 15.48
C THR A 34 -14.81 -2.83 15.56
N MET A 35 -15.43 -2.48 14.42
CA MET A 35 -16.53 -1.52 14.38
C MET A 35 -17.74 -1.92 15.25
N PRO A 36 -18.30 -3.14 15.17
CA PRO A 36 -19.46 -3.51 16.00
C PRO A 36 -19.13 -3.53 17.49
N TYR A 37 -17.89 -3.84 17.85
CA TYR A 37 -17.42 -3.80 19.23
C TYR A 37 -17.36 -2.36 19.76
N PHE A 38 -16.75 -1.44 19.01
CA PHE A 38 -16.64 -0.05 19.44
C PHE A 38 -17.98 0.69 19.44
N LEU A 39 -18.90 0.35 18.53
CA LEU A 39 -20.27 0.89 18.55
C LEU A 39 -21.03 0.45 19.82
N LYS A 40 -20.85 -0.80 20.28
CA LYS A 40 -21.44 -1.29 21.53
C LYS A 40 -20.87 -0.61 22.78
N LEU A 41 -19.64 -0.12 22.71
CA LEU A 41 -19.01 0.68 23.76
C LEU A 41 -19.45 2.15 23.76
N GLY A 42 -20.35 2.55 22.85
CA GLY A 42 -20.92 3.91 22.82
C GLY A 42 -20.13 4.93 22.01
N LEU A 43 -19.12 4.51 21.25
CA LEU A 43 -18.41 5.42 20.34
C LEU A 43 -19.26 5.77 19.12
N SER A 44 -19.21 7.03 18.68
CA SER A 44 -19.83 7.43 17.42
C SER A 44 -19.03 6.90 16.22
N ARG A 45 -19.72 6.68 15.09
CA ARG A 45 -19.10 6.20 13.84
C ARG A 45 -17.99 7.13 13.34
N MET A 46 -18.18 8.44 13.45
CA MET A 46 -17.19 9.43 13.01
C MET A 46 -15.95 9.43 13.91
N GLN A 47 -16.12 9.25 15.23
CA GLN A 47 -15.00 9.10 16.15
C GLN A 47 -14.22 7.81 15.88
N TYR A 48 -14.91 6.71 15.61
CA TYR A 48 -14.27 5.45 15.22
C TYR A 48 -13.45 5.61 13.94
N MET A 49 -14.02 6.20 12.88
CA MET A 49 -13.29 6.44 11.65
C MET A 49 -12.06 7.32 11.91
N CYS A 50 -12.20 8.45 12.62
CA CYS A 50 -11.06 9.30 12.97
C CYS A 50 -9.92 8.52 13.65
N ASN A 51 -10.24 7.66 14.61
CA ASN A 51 -9.26 6.81 15.30
C ASN A 51 -8.60 5.79 14.36
N VAL A 52 -9.36 5.20 13.43
CA VAL A 52 -8.81 4.28 12.40
C VAL A 52 -7.85 5.01 11.46
N GLY A 53 -8.17 6.25 11.06
CA GLY A 53 -7.29 7.07 10.24
C GLY A 53 -5.96 7.38 10.95
N LEU A 54 -6.02 7.80 12.21
CA LEU A 54 -4.81 8.02 13.02
C LEU A 54 -3.99 6.74 13.19
N PHE A 55 -4.66 5.61 13.44
CA PHE A 55 -4.00 4.31 13.51
C PHE A 55 -3.26 3.96 12.22
N PHE A 56 -3.86 4.22 11.05
CA PHE A 56 -3.22 3.97 9.76
C PHE A 56 -2.00 4.84 9.51
N ILE A 57 -2.04 6.12 9.90
CA ILE A 57 -0.89 7.03 9.79
C ILE A 57 0.27 6.51 10.66
N VAL A 58 -0.01 6.12 11.91
CA VAL A 58 1.04 5.60 12.80
C VAL A 58 1.59 4.27 12.28
N CYS A 59 0.73 3.37 11.82
CA CYS A 59 1.13 2.08 11.27
C CYS A 59 1.95 2.20 9.98
N SER A 60 1.65 3.17 9.10
CA SER A 60 2.40 3.35 7.86
C SER A 60 3.79 3.92 8.13
N ILE A 61 3.92 4.86 9.06
CA ILE A 61 5.23 5.43 9.46
C ILE A 61 6.08 4.34 10.13
N SER A 62 5.51 3.57 11.07
CA SER A 62 6.26 2.49 11.74
C SER A 62 6.67 1.39 10.76
N GLY A 63 5.79 1.01 9.82
CA GLY A 63 6.10 0.06 8.77
C GLY A 63 7.22 0.54 7.85
N ALA A 64 7.16 1.79 7.40
CA ALA A 64 8.21 2.38 6.56
C ALA A 64 9.56 2.43 7.26
N LEU A 65 9.58 2.74 8.56
CA LEU A 65 10.80 2.74 9.36
C LEU A 65 11.41 1.33 9.43
N ILE A 66 10.59 0.30 9.70
CA ILE A 66 11.07 -1.09 9.73
C ILE A 66 11.67 -1.49 8.38
N ILE A 67 10.97 -1.22 7.27
CA ILE A 67 11.44 -1.54 5.92
C ILE A 67 12.77 -0.83 5.63
N ALA A 68 12.86 0.47 5.90
CA ALA A 68 14.07 1.26 5.66
C ALA A 68 15.24 0.81 6.53
N CYS A 69 15.00 0.46 7.79
CA CYS A 69 16.00 -0.13 8.69
C CYS A 69 16.47 -1.50 8.20
N THR A 70 15.55 -2.36 7.76
CA THR A 70 15.89 -3.68 7.18
C THR A 70 16.73 -3.51 5.91
N HIS A 71 16.35 -2.59 5.03
CA HIS A 71 17.13 -2.30 3.82
C HIS A 71 18.55 -1.84 4.17
N LYS A 72 18.70 -0.89 5.11
CA LYS A 72 20.01 -0.43 5.61
C LYS A 72 20.84 -1.57 6.20
N LEU A 73 20.24 -2.42 7.04
CA LEU A 73 20.93 -3.57 7.65
C LEU A 73 21.41 -4.55 6.59
N ILE A 74 20.58 -4.88 5.59
CA ILE A 74 20.97 -5.80 4.52
C ILE A 74 22.10 -5.20 3.68
N THR A 75 22.02 -3.91 3.31
CA THR A 75 23.12 -3.25 2.60
C THR A 75 24.43 -3.21 3.40
N PHE A 76 24.35 -3.11 4.73
CA PHE A 76 25.52 -3.15 5.61
C PHE A 76 26.17 -4.55 5.60
N PHE A 77 25.38 -5.62 5.75
CA PHE A 77 25.90 -6.99 5.67
C PHE A 77 26.44 -7.34 4.28
N TYR A 78 25.80 -6.84 3.22
CA TYR A 78 26.27 -6.98 1.84
C TYR A 78 27.68 -6.37 1.66
N ASN A 79 27.87 -5.13 2.14
CA ASN A 79 29.18 -4.46 2.06
C ASN A 79 30.25 -5.15 2.90
N LEU A 80 29.86 -5.84 3.98
CA LEU A 80 30.79 -6.59 4.83
C LEU A 80 31.23 -7.93 4.22
N LEU A 81 30.35 -8.56 3.42
CA LEU A 81 30.57 -9.89 2.85
C LEU A 81 31.10 -9.88 1.39
N ASP A 82 31.16 -8.71 0.74
CA ASP A 82 31.67 -8.49 -0.62
C ASP A 82 31.00 -9.39 -1.70
N VAL A 83 29.74 -9.76 -1.48
CA VAL A 83 28.95 -10.62 -2.38
C VAL A 83 28.25 -9.75 -3.42
N LYS A 84 28.70 -9.73 -4.69
CA LYS A 84 28.23 -8.77 -5.72
C LYS A 84 26.85 -9.00 -6.36
N ASP A 85 26.13 -10.09 -6.06
CA ASP A 85 25.04 -10.58 -6.93
C ASP A 85 23.62 -10.60 -6.32
N ILE A 86 23.30 -9.72 -5.35
CA ILE A 86 21.94 -9.60 -4.78
C ILE A 86 21.30 -8.28 -5.20
N ILE A 87 20.24 -8.36 -6.02
CA ILE A 87 19.45 -7.20 -6.46
C ILE A 87 18.28 -7.04 -5.47
N ILE A 88 18.32 -6.01 -4.63
CA ILE A 88 17.16 -5.67 -3.78
C ILE A 88 16.21 -4.84 -4.63
N ILE A 89 15.04 -5.38 -4.97
CA ILE A 89 14.02 -4.61 -5.70
C ILE A 89 13.28 -3.74 -4.68
N HIS A 90 13.69 -2.47 -4.59
CA HIS A 90 13.00 -1.46 -3.81
C HIS A 90 12.30 -0.47 -4.74
N PRO A 91 11.05 -0.02 -4.46
CA PRO A 91 10.33 0.91 -5.32
C PRO A 91 11.09 2.21 -5.60
N ILE A 92 12.03 2.55 -4.72
CA ILE A 92 12.85 3.74 -4.87
C ILE A 92 13.91 3.65 -5.96
N LEU A 93 14.25 2.44 -6.42
CA LEU A 93 15.16 2.22 -7.55
C LEU A 93 14.53 2.60 -8.89
N LEU A 94 13.23 2.88 -8.92
CA LEU A 94 12.55 3.44 -10.09
C LEU A 94 12.87 4.93 -10.31
N PHE A 95 13.57 5.57 -9.37
CA PHE A 95 13.96 6.97 -9.45
C PHE A 95 15.48 7.11 -9.67
N ASP A 96 15.86 7.88 -10.69
CA ASP A 96 17.24 8.05 -11.20
C ASP A 96 18.23 8.80 -10.27
N GLY A 97 17.96 8.86 -8.96
CA GLY A 97 18.83 9.50 -7.98
C GLY A 97 19.15 8.57 -6.82
N SER A 98 20.39 8.63 -6.29
CA SER A 98 20.73 7.97 -5.02
C SER A 98 19.82 8.50 -3.92
N PRO A 99 18.81 7.74 -3.48
CA PRO A 99 17.74 8.31 -2.68
C PRO A 99 18.26 8.55 -1.26
N SER A 100 17.94 9.73 -0.72
CA SER A 100 18.18 9.97 0.70
C SER A 100 17.36 8.97 1.53
N PHE A 101 17.91 8.56 2.68
CA PHE A 101 17.22 7.67 3.61
C PHE A 101 15.83 8.20 3.99
N LEU A 102 15.71 9.52 4.15
CA LEU A 102 14.45 10.19 4.45
C LEU A 102 13.45 10.07 3.29
N GLN A 103 13.87 10.28 2.04
CA GLN A 103 13.00 10.08 0.88
C GLN A 103 12.49 8.64 0.77
N THR A 104 13.32 7.65 1.14
CA THR A 104 12.92 6.24 1.18
C THR A 104 11.80 6.00 2.17
N ILE A 105 11.96 6.48 3.41
CA ILE A 105 10.94 6.35 4.45
C ILE A 105 9.65 7.05 4.03
N VAL A 106 9.75 8.27 3.50
CA VAL A 106 8.56 9.04 3.12
C VAL A 106 7.81 8.32 1.98
N LEU A 107 8.50 7.86 0.95
CA LEU A 107 7.89 7.11 -0.15
C LEU A 107 7.20 5.84 0.35
N ASP A 108 7.90 5.02 1.14
CA ASP A 108 7.35 3.78 1.68
C ASP A 108 6.16 4.05 2.61
N SER A 109 6.19 5.13 3.40
CA SER A 109 5.08 5.49 4.29
C SER A 109 3.82 5.90 3.51
N MET A 110 3.97 6.64 2.42
CA MET A 110 2.84 7.05 1.58
C MET A 110 2.26 5.86 0.82
N LEU A 111 3.11 5.00 0.31
CA LEU A 111 2.70 3.80 -0.41
C LEU A 111 2.02 2.80 0.54
N LEU A 112 2.54 2.58 1.74
CA LEU A 112 1.87 1.80 2.79
C LEU A 112 0.52 2.38 3.20
N LEU A 113 0.44 3.71 3.37
CA LEU A 113 -0.80 4.41 3.67
C LEU A 113 -1.84 4.18 2.57
N PHE A 114 -1.43 4.30 1.31
CA PHE A 114 -2.28 4.03 0.16
C PHE A 114 -2.81 2.59 0.17
N PHE A 115 -1.96 1.59 0.41
CA PHE A 115 -2.40 0.20 0.51
C PHE A 115 -3.34 -0.05 1.70
N LEU A 116 -3.10 0.57 2.86
CA LEU A 116 -4.03 0.52 4.00
C LEU A 116 -5.40 1.09 3.62
N ILE A 117 -5.45 2.26 2.99
CA ILE A 117 -6.70 2.91 2.61
C ILE A 117 -7.44 2.12 1.52
N SER A 118 -6.72 1.55 0.55
CA SER A 118 -7.31 0.67 -0.46
C SER A 118 -7.91 -0.61 0.15
N GLY A 119 -7.23 -1.23 1.12
CA GLY A 119 -7.77 -2.37 1.88
C GLY A 119 -9.01 -2.00 2.69
N LEU A 120 -9.04 -0.78 3.25
CA LEU A 120 -10.21 -0.26 3.97
C LEU A 120 -11.39 -0.03 3.03
N LEU A 121 -11.15 0.52 1.83
CA LEU A 121 -12.17 0.70 0.80
C LEU A 121 -12.86 -0.63 0.51
N LEU A 122 -12.08 -1.68 0.27
CA LEU A 122 -12.60 -3.02 0.01
C LEU A 122 -13.44 -3.51 1.21
N ASN A 123 -12.93 -3.36 2.42
CA ASN A 123 -13.66 -3.71 3.64
C ASN A 123 -15.03 -3.02 3.75
N VAL A 124 -15.07 -1.72 3.46
CA VAL A 124 -16.29 -0.90 3.53
C VAL A 124 -17.32 -1.32 2.49
N VAL A 125 -16.88 -1.67 1.29
CA VAL A 125 -17.74 -2.24 0.24
C VAL A 125 -18.37 -3.54 0.74
N PHE A 126 -17.58 -4.47 1.28
CA PHE A 126 -18.11 -5.72 1.85
C PHE A 126 -19.04 -5.47 3.05
N TYR A 127 -18.71 -4.52 3.91
CA TYR A 127 -19.51 -4.19 5.10
C TYR A 127 -20.88 -3.63 4.73
N ARG A 128 -20.97 -2.83 3.66
CA ARG A 128 -22.21 -2.14 3.26
C ARG A 128 -23.04 -2.90 2.23
N LEU A 129 -22.40 -3.55 1.26
CA LEU A 129 -23.06 -4.20 0.12
C LEU A 129 -23.07 -5.74 0.24
N GLY A 130 -22.55 -6.27 1.35
CA GLY A 130 -22.48 -7.71 1.63
C GLY A 130 -21.51 -8.44 0.69
N THR A 131 -21.63 -9.77 0.68
CA THR A 131 -20.75 -10.65 -0.12
C THR A 131 -20.94 -10.44 -1.63
N LEU A 132 -22.19 -10.31 -2.09
CA LEU A 132 -22.52 -10.15 -3.52
C LEU A 132 -21.96 -8.84 -4.08
N GLY A 133 -22.12 -7.73 -3.35
CA GLY A 133 -21.57 -6.44 -3.74
C GLY A 133 -20.05 -6.39 -3.68
N GLY A 134 -19.44 -7.04 -2.69
CA GLY A 134 -17.99 -7.16 -2.58
C GLY A 134 -17.35 -7.91 -3.75
N TYR A 135 -17.87 -9.08 -4.11
CA TYR A 135 -17.37 -9.83 -5.27
C TYR A 135 -17.61 -9.10 -6.60
N SER A 136 -18.76 -8.44 -6.75
CA SER A 136 -19.02 -7.61 -7.94
C SER A 136 -18.02 -6.45 -8.05
N PHE A 137 -17.66 -5.82 -6.93
CA PHE A 137 -16.69 -4.73 -6.92
C PHE A 137 -15.27 -5.22 -7.27
N ILE A 138 -14.85 -6.36 -6.73
CA ILE A 138 -13.56 -6.98 -7.12
C ILE A 138 -13.54 -7.29 -8.61
N GLY A 139 -14.63 -7.82 -9.17
CA GLY A 139 -14.75 -8.08 -10.61
C GLY A 139 -14.62 -6.81 -11.45
N LEU A 140 -15.23 -5.71 -11.02
CA LEU A 140 -15.10 -4.41 -11.70
C LEU A 140 -13.66 -3.89 -11.61
N LEU A 141 -13.03 -4.02 -10.45
CA LEU A 141 -11.63 -3.61 -10.23
C LEU A 141 -10.64 -4.42 -11.09
N ALA A 142 -10.92 -5.70 -11.33
CA ALA A 142 -10.17 -6.55 -12.25
C ALA A 142 -10.39 -6.21 -13.73
N LEU A 143 -11.51 -5.58 -14.08
CA LEU A 143 -11.83 -5.16 -15.45
C LEU A 143 -11.03 -3.91 -15.87
N ILE A 144 -10.75 -3.01 -14.92
CA ILE A 144 -9.96 -1.78 -15.15
C ILE A 144 -8.62 -2.05 -15.87
N PRO A 145 -7.73 -2.94 -15.39
CA PRO A 145 -6.46 -3.20 -16.08
C PRO A 145 -6.64 -3.82 -17.46
N ILE A 146 -7.67 -4.66 -17.66
CA ILE A 146 -7.97 -5.27 -18.96
C ILE A 146 -8.34 -4.17 -19.98
N VAL A 147 -9.21 -3.25 -19.58
CA VAL A 147 -9.60 -2.09 -20.41
C VAL A 147 -8.40 -1.18 -20.67
N MET A 148 -7.56 -0.91 -19.67
CA MET A 148 -6.35 -0.10 -19.85
C MET A 148 -5.40 -0.67 -20.92
N VAL A 149 -5.27 -2.01 -20.98
CA VAL A 149 -4.43 -2.67 -22.00
C VAL A 149 -5.09 -2.61 -23.37
N ILE A 150 -6.39 -2.92 -23.47
CA ILE A 150 -7.12 -2.95 -24.75
C ILE A 150 -7.10 -1.57 -25.45
N PHE A 151 -7.29 -0.50 -24.69
CA PHE A 151 -7.34 0.85 -25.25
C PHE A 151 -6.00 1.59 -25.22
N GLU A 152 -4.92 0.92 -24.81
CA GLU A 152 -3.59 1.52 -24.66
C GLU A 152 -3.54 2.78 -23.76
N TRP A 153 -4.53 2.94 -22.87
CA TRP A 153 -4.63 4.09 -21.96
C TRP A 153 -3.49 4.13 -20.93
N TYR A 154 -2.71 3.06 -20.81
CA TYR A 154 -1.52 3.04 -19.97
C TYR A 154 -0.38 3.89 -20.53
N ILE A 155 -0.30 4.12 -21.85
CA ILE A 155 0.78 4.87 -22.51
C ILE A 155 0.86 6.33 -22.00
N PRO A 156 -0.22 7.14 -22.04
CA PRO A 156 -0.16 8.51 -21.52
C PRO A 156 0.11 8.55 -20.02
N LEU A 157 -0.35 7.54 -19.27
CA LEU A 157 -0.15 7.44 -17.84
C LEU A 157 1.32 7.12 -17.51
N TYR A 158 1.95 6.24 -18.29
CA TYR A 158 3.37 5.93 -18.21
C TYR A 158 4.24 7.15 -18.53
N ASN A 159 3.93 7.87 -19.61
CA ASN A 159 4.66 9.08 -19.99
C ASN A 159 4.58 10.16 -18.90
N LEU A 160 3.39 10.33 -18.31
CA LEU A 160 3.19 11.26 -17.19
C LEU A 160 3.98 10.82 -15.95
N LEU A 161 4.08 9.52 -15.69
CA LEU A 161 4.88 8.99 -14.57
C LEU A 161 6.39 9.13 -14.80
N SER A 162 6.87 8.90 -16.03
CA SER A 162 8.29 8.96 -16.36
C SER A 162 8.85 10.39 -16.38
N GLU A 163 8.02 11.36 -16.77
CA GLU A 163 8.41 12.78 -16.78
C GLU A 163 8.19 13.47 -15.42
N ALA A 164 7.43 12.85 -14.51
CA ALA A 164 7.12 13.45 -13.23
C ALA A 164 8.30 13.39 -12.25
N SER A 165 8.57 14.51 -11.59
CA SER A 165 9.50 14.54 -10.46
C SER A 165 9.00 13.71 -9.27
N VAL A 166 9.93 13.19 -8.47
CA VAL A 166 9.64 12.42 -7.24
C VAL A 166 8.66 13.15 -6.32
N TYR A 167 8.80 14.47 -6.18
CA TYR A 167 7.93 15.29 -5.34
C TYR A 167 6.49 15.38 -5.87
N VAL A 168 6.31 15.43 -7.18
CA VAL A 168 4.98 15.43 -7.81
C VAL A 168 4.29 14.08 -7.63
N LEU A 169 5.03 12.98 -7.74
CA LEU A 169 4.49 11.65 -7.50
C LEU A 169 4.11 11.44 -6.03
N LEU A 170 4.95 11.92 -5.11
CA LEU A 170 4.70 11.77 -3.68
C LEU A 170 3.50 12.61 -3.21
N SER A 171 3.38 13.84 -3.71
CA SER A 171 2.23 14.72 -3.41
C SER A 171 0.93 14.21 -4.04
N SER A 172 0.97 13.69 -5.27
CA SER A 172 -0.23 13.12 -5.91
C SER A 172 -0.71 11.83 -5.22
N LEU A 173 0.20 10.96 -4.79
CA LEU A 173 -0.14 9.72 -4.07
C LEU A 173 -0.73 10.01 -2.68
N LEU A 174 -0.16 10.99 -1.96
CA LEU A 174 -0.71 11.48 -0.70
C LEU A 174 -2.09 12.11 -0.90
N GLY A 175 -2.24 12.98 -1.90
CA GLY A 175 -3.52 13.62 -2.23
C GLY A 175 -4.61 12.61 -2.55
N PHE A 176 -4.30 11.61 -3.39
CA PHE A 176 -5.23 10.55 -3.74
C PHE A 176 -5.61 9.69 -2.52
N SER A 177 -4.66 9.38 -1.65
CA SER A 177 -4.90 8.65 -0.40
C SER A 177 -5.87 9.40 0.52
N ILE A 178 -5.68 10.71 0.72
CA ILE A 178 -6.57 11.55 1.53
C ILE A 178 -7.97 11.60 0.91
N LEU A 179 -8.08 11.80 -0.41
CA LEU A 179 -9.37 11.84 -1.10
C LEU A 179 -10.14 10.52 -0.97
N LEU A 180 -9.45 9.39 -1.14
CA LEU A 180 -10.05 8.07 -0.91
C LEU A 180 -10.54 7.92 0.53
N TYR A 181 -9.72 8.31 1.50
CA TYR A 181 -10.09 8.21 2.91
C TYR A 181 -11.30 9.11 3.27
N ALA A 182 -11.36 10.31 2.71
CA ALA A 182 -12.51 11.21 2.87
C ALA A 182 -13.78 10.61 2.25
N GLY A 183 -13.68 10.03 1.05
CA GLY A 183 -14.78 9.32 0.39
C GLY A 183 -15.29 8.14 1.22
N ILE A 184 -14.38 7.34 1.77
CA ILE A 184 -14.71 6.24 2.69
C ILE A 184 -15.43 6.75 3.94
N THR A 185 -14.91 7.81 4.56
CA THR A 185 -15.50 8.38 5.78
C THR A 185 -16.92 8.90 5.53
N CYS A 186 -17.15 9.56 4.38
CA CYS A 186 -18.48 9.99 3.96
C CYS A 186 -19.43 8.80 3.74
N ALA A 187 -18.96 7.73 3.08
CA ALA A 187 -19.75 6.52 2.85
C ALA A 187 -20.16 5.83 4.17
N MET A 188 -19.27 5.86 5.18
CA MET A 188 -19.50 5.28 6.50
C MET A 188 -20.45 6.10 7.38
N HIS A 189 -20.60 7.40 7.11
CA HIS A 189 -21.52 8.24 7.89
C HIS A 189 -22.97 7.73 7.84
N LYS A 190 -23.39 7.21 6.67
CA LYS A 190 -24.75 6.68 6.44
C LYS A 190 -24.87 5.16 6.60
N ALA A 191 -23.81 4.47 7.05
CA ALA A 191 -23.80 3.02 7.12
C ALA A 191 -24.56 2.48 8.36
N SER A 192 -25.19 1.31 8.21
CA SER A 192 -25.85 0.59 9.31
C SER A 192 -24.83 0.10 10.35
N ALA A 193 -25.28 -0.05 11.61
CA ALA A 193 -24.45 -0.61 12.69
C ALA A 193 -24.25 -2.13 12.57
N ILE A 194 -25.05 -2.79 11.73
CA ILE A 194 -24.99 -4.23 11.47
C ILE A 194 -24.43 -4.41 10.05
N PRO A 195 -23.42 -5.27 9.85
CA PRO A 195 -22.92 -5.59 8.52
C PRO A 195 -24.03 -6.21 7.66
N ALA A 196 -24.01 -5.92 6.36
CA ALA A 196 -24.98 -6.44 5.38
C ALA A 196 -24.75 -7.92 5.05
#